data_AF-A0AB73TW27-F1
#
_entry.id   AF-A0AB73TW27-F1
#
_cell.length_a   1.000
_cell.length_b   1.000
_cell.length_c   1.000
_cell.angle_alpha   90.00
_cell.angle_beta   90.00
_cell.angle_gamma   90.00
#
_symmetry.space_group_name_H-M   'P 1'
#
loop_
_entity.id
_entity.type
_entity.pdbx_description
1 polymer ?
#
loop_
_entity_poly.entity_id
_entity_poly.type
_entity_poly.pdbx_seq_one_letter_code
_entity_poly.pdbx_strand_id
1 'polypeptide(L)'
;LEKYMSGKSLEALELEQEESIRFQNCSLFPLYHGSAKSNIGIDNLIEVITNKFYSSTHRGPSELCGNVFKIEYTKKRQRLAY
;
A
#
# COMPACT_ATOMS: atom_id res chain seq x y z
N LEU A 1 -4.64 23.55 5.54
CA LEU A 1 -6.00 24.00 5.93
C LEU A 1 -6.21 25.48 5.66
N GLU A 2 -5.35 26.37 6.15
CA GLU A 2 -5.47 27.83 5.96
C GLU A 2 -5.53 28.25 4.48
N LYS A 3 -4.72 27.61 3.62
CA LYS A 3 -4.75 27.82 2.15
C LYS A 3 -6.14 27.54 1.55
N TYR A 4 -6.77 26.45 1.97
CA TYR A 4 -8.14 26.10 1.56
C TYR A 4 -9.18 27.08 2.12
N MET A 5 -9.11 27.40 3.42
CA MET A 5 -10.01 28.34 4.09
C MET A 5 -9.95 29.76 3.50
N SER A 6 -8.80 30.15 2.95
CA SER A 6 -8.60 31.44 2.28
C SER A 6 -9.00 31.44 0.80
N GLY A 7 -9.56 30.34 0.28
CA GLY A 7 -10.02 30.23 -1.11
C GLY A 7 -8.89 30.16 -2.15
N LYS A 8 -7.63 29.92 -1.72
CA LYS A 8 -6.50 29.77 -2.65
C LYS A 8 -6.54 28.39 -3.31
N SER A 9 -6.12 28.31 -4.57
CA SER A 9 -6.00 27.04 -5.29
C SER A 9 -5.00 26.10 -4.61
N LEU A 10 -5.36 24.83 -4.49
CA LEU A 10 -4.46 23.76 -4.07
C LEU A 10 -3.86 23.11 -5.32
N GLU A 11 -2.55 22.93 -5.34
CA GLU A 11 -1.89 22.28 -6.47
C GLU A 11 -2.05 20.76 -6.38
N ALA A 12 -2.11 20.07 -7.52
CA ALA A 12 -2.25 18.62 -7.56
C ALA A 12 -1.12 17.91 -6.80
N LEU A 13 0.11 18.42 -6.94
CA LEU A 13 1.28 17.88 -6.25
C LEU A 13 1.21 18.05 -4.73
N GLU A 14 0.72 19.20 -4.24
CA GLU A 14 0.53 19.43 -2.80
C GLU A 14 -0.50 18.46 -2.22
N LEU A 15 -1.59 18.21 -2.95
CA LEU A 15 -2.63 17.26 -2.55
C LEU A 15 -2.10 15.83 -2.51
N GLU A 16 -1.35 15.40 -3.53
CA GLU A 16 -0.76 14.06 -3.61
C GLU A 16 0.24 13.79 -2.46
N GLN A 17 1.03 14.80 -2.10
CA GLN A 17 1.96 14.72 -0.97
C GLN A 17 1.23 14.58 0.37
N GLU A 18 0.23 15.43 0.63
CA GLU A 18 -0.57 15.36 1.87
C GLU A 18 -1.35 14.03 1.96
N GLU A 19 -1.87 13.54 0.83
CA GLU A 19 -2.53 12.23 0.76
C GLU A 19 -1.56 11.10 1.17
N SER A 20 -0.35 11.12 0.61
CA SER A 20 0.69 10.12 0.88
C SER A 20 1.12 10.12 2.35
N ILE A 21 1.33 11.31 2.95
CA ILE A 21 1.66 11.45 4.37
C ILE A 21 0.55 10.89 5.25
N ARG A 22 -0.71 11.26 4.98
CA ARG A 22 -1.84 10.80 5.80
C ARG A 22 -2.07 9.30 5.69
N PHE A 23 -1.85 8.75 4.49
CA PHE A 23 -1.93 7.33 4.24
C PHE A 23 -0.85 6.56 5.01
N GLN A 24 0.41 6.99 4.95
CA GLN A 24 1.52 6.38 5.71
C GLN A 24 1.33 6.49 7.23
N ASN A 25 0.71 7.57 7.70
CA ASN A 25 0.38 7.77 9.10
C ASN A 25 -0.90 7.04 9.55
N CYS A 26 -1.52 6.21 8.69
CA CYS A 26 -2.76 5.50 8.97
C CYS A 26 -3.92 6.41 9.41
N SER A 27 -3.94 7.66 8.90
CA SER A 27 -4.96 8.67 9.21
C SER A 27 -5.93 8.94 8.06
N LEU A 28 -5.66 8.33 6.90
CA LEU A 28 -6.49 8.38 5.70
C LEU A 28 -6.61 6.98 5.10
N PHE A 29 -7.83 6.59 4.73
CA PHE A 29 -8.16 5.30 4.15
C PHE A 29 -8.84 5.51 2.79
N PRO A 30 -8.08 5.51 1.68
CA PRO A 30 -8.63 5.77 0.36
C PRO A 30 -9.59 4.64 -0.06
N LEU A 31 -10.71 5.03 -0.66
CA LEU A 31 -11.75 4.11 -1.13
C LEU A 31 -11.61 3.88 -2.64
N TYR A 32 -11.36 2.64 -3.04
CA TYR A 32 -11.31 2.22 -4.44
C TYR A 32 -12.51 1.32 -4.76
N HIS A 33 -12.87 1.21 -6.04
CA HIS A 33 -14.02 0.43 -6.49
C HIS A 33 -13.74 -0.28 -7.82
N GLY A 34 -14.50 -1.34 -8.09
CA GLY A 34 -14.39 -2.15 -9.29
C GLY A 34 -15.25 -3.42 -9.20
N SER A 35 -15.14 -4.30 -10.19
CA SER A 35 -15.72 -5.63 -10.15
C SER A 35 -14.65 -6.65 -10.47
N ALA A 36 -14.08 -7.28 -9.44
CA ALA A 36 -13.11 -8.36 -9.62
C ALA A 36 -13.70 -9.51 -10.44
N LYS A 37 -14.98 -9.84 -10.22
CA LYS A 37 -15.71 -10.87 -10.98
C LYS A 37 -15.77 -10.56 -12.47
N SER A 38 -15.97 -9.29 -12.81
CA SER A 38 -16.06 -8.83 -14.21
C SER A 38 -14.72 -8.36 -14.78
N ASN A 39 -13.62 -8.53 -14.04
CA ASN A 39 -12.29 -8.01 -14.37
C ASN A 39 -12.27 -6.48 -14.65
N ILE A 40 -13.02 -5.70 -13.87
CA ILE A 40 -13.08 -4.23 -13.99
C ILE A 40 -12.36 -3.62 -12.79
N GLY A 41 -11.35 -2.77 -13.06
CA GLY A 41 -10.63 -1.99 -12.05
C GLY A 41 -9.48 -2.73 -11.35
N ILE A 42 -9.15 -3.96 -11.76
CA ILE A 42 -8.02 -4.72 -11.18
C ILE A 42 -6.67 -4.05 -11.49
N ASP A 43 -6.45 -3.60 -12.73
CA ASP A 43 -5.18 -2.95 -13.10
C ASP A 43 -4.98 -1.65 -12.31
N ASN A 44 -6.02 -0.82 -12.20
CA ASN A 44 -6.00 0.41 -11.38
C ASN A 44 -5.71 0.09 -9.91
N LEU A 45 -6.28 -0.98 -9.37
CA LEU A 45 -6.03 -1.40 -7.99
C LEU A 45 -4.57 -1.84 -7.78
N ILE A 46 -4.00 -2.60 -8.71
CA ILE A 46 -2.61 -3.04 -8.66
C ILE A 46 -1.66 -1.83 -8.73
N GLU A 47 -1.93 -0.88 -9.62
CA GLU A 47 -1.15 0.35 -9.76
C GLU A 47 -1.12 1.15 -8.45
N VAL A 48 -2.29 1.39 -7.88
CA VAL A 48 -2.44 2.10 -6.60
C VAL A 48 -1.67 1.40 -5.48
N ILE A 49 -1.81 0.08 -5.36
CA ILE A 49 -1.12 -0.69 -4.31
C ILE A 49 0.39 -0.53 -4.46
N THR A 50 0.90 -0.67 -5.68
CA THR A 50 2.33 -0.61 -5.98
C THR A 50 2.92 0.77 -5.70
N ASN A 51 2.19 1.83 -6.03
CA ASN A 51 2.68 3.21 -5.87
C ASN A 51 2.52 3.73 -4.43
N LYS A 52 1.42 3.40 -3.74
CA LYS A 52 1.12 3.96 -2.41
C LYS A 52 1.62 3.13 -1.23
N PHE A 53 1.70 1.81 -1.36
CA PHE A 53 2.12 0.92 -0.26
C PHE A 53 3.61 0.57 -0.28
N TYR A 54 4.42 1.30 -1.08
CA TYR A 54 5.86 1.05 -1.13
C TYR A 54 6.50 1.31 0.25
N SER A 55 7.00 0.24 0.87
CA SER A 55 7.73 0.32 2.14
C SER A 55 9.17 0.74 1.88
N SER A 56 9.63 1.79 2.57
CA SER A 56 11.05 2.11 2.68
C SER A 56 11.74 1.13 3.62
N THR A 57 11.80 -0.16 3.26
CA THR A 57 12.64 -1.11 4.00
C THR A 57 14.09 -0.66 3.87
N HIS A 58 14.72 -0.37 5.02
CA HIS A 58 16.14 -0.04 5.11
C HIS A 58 16.97 -1.18 4.50
N ARG A 59 17.70 -0.91 3.41
CA ARG A 59 18.55 -1.89 2.71
C ARG A 59 20.03 -1.85 3.15
N GLY A 60 20.29 -1.41 4.39
CA GLY A 60 21.64 -1.47 4.94
C GLY A 60 22.01 -2.87 5.45
N PRO A 61 23.31 -3.12 5.70
CA PRO A 61 23.75 -4.38 6.28
C PRO A 61 23.10 -4.57 7.67
N SER A 62 22.58 -5.77 7.92
CA SER A 62 21.92 -6.16 9.15
C SER A 62 22.09 -7.67 9.35
N GLU A 63 21.87 -8.16 10.57
CA GLU A 63 21.89 -9.60 10.86
C GLU A 63 20.83 -10.32 10.02
N LEU A 64 21.14 -11.55 9.60
CA LEU A 64 20.18 -12.40 8.89
C LEU A 64 19.09 -12.85 9.87
N CYS A 65 17.89 -12.27 9.75
CA CYS A 65 16.72 -12.63 10.55
C CYS A 65 15.48 -12.81 9.67
N GLY A 66 14.53 -13.62 10.14
CA GLY A 66 13.27 -13.88 9.44
C GLY A 66 12.24 -14.54 10.35
N ASN A 67 10.96 -14.26 10.10
CA ASN A 67 9.83 -14.84 10.82
C ASN A 67 9.04 -15.76 9.90
N VAL A 68 8.52 -16.86 10.45
CA VAL A 68 7.57 -17.73 9.76
C VAL A 68 6.16 -17.23 10.04
N PHE A 69 5.40 -16.92 9.00
CA PHE A 69 4.00 -16.47 9.11
C PHE A 69 3.00 -17.54 8.68
N LYS A 70 3.42 -18.58 7.95
CA LYS A 70 2.53 -19.68 7.55
C LYS A 70 3.27 -21.01 7.46
N ILE A 71 2.66 -22.08 7.98
CA ILE A 71 3.08 -23.46 7.75
C ILE A 71 1.99 -24.20 6.98
N GLU A 72 2.38 -24.89 5.90
CA GLU A 72 1.47 -25.70 5.09
C GLU A 72 2.04 -27.11 4.89
N TYR A 73 1.15 -28.10 4.79
CA TYR A 73 1.51 -29.46 4.39
C TYR A 73 0.89 -29.77 3.04
N THR A 74 1.73 -30.11 2.06
CA THR A 74 1.25 -30.47 0.73
C THR A 74 0.54 -31.82 0.74
N LYS A 75 -0.17 -32.14 -0.36
CA LYS A 75 -0.77 -33.47 -0.57
C LYS A 75 0.25 -34.62 -0.46
N LYS A 76 1.54 -34.34 -0.71
CA LYS A 76 2.65 -35.29 -0.55
C LYS A 76 3.24 -35.32 0.87
N ARG A 77 2.57 -34.68 1.85
CA ARG A 77 3.01 -34.51 3.25
C ARG A 77 4.33 -33.75 3.43
N GLN A 78 4.74 -32.96 2.44
CA GLN A 78 5.90 -32.08 2.56
C GLN A 78 5.51 -30.82 3.32
N ARG A 79 6.33 -30.42 4.30
CA ARG A 79 6.16 -29.18 5.05
C ARG A 79 6.73 -27.99 4.27
N LEU A 80 5.93 -26.95 4.10
CA LEU A 80 6.31 -25.64 3.57
C LEU A 80 6.21 -24.61 4.70
N ALA A 81 7.23 -23.77 4.85
CA ALA A 81 7.26 -22.66 5.78
C ALA A 81 7.48 -21.38 4.99
N TYR A 82 6.56 -20.43 5.17
CA TYR A 82 6.57 -19.11 4.54
C TYR A 82 6.85 -18.05 5.60
#